data_AF-Q94C13-F1
#
_entry.id   AF-Q94C13-F1
#
_cell.length_a   1.000
_cell.length_b   1.000
_cell.length_c   1.000
_cell.angle_alpha   90.00
_cell.angle_beta   90.00
_cell.angle_gamma   90.00
#
_symmetry.space_group_name_H-M   'P 1'
#
loop_
_entity.id
_entity.type
_entity.pdbx_description
1 polymer ?
#
loop_
_entity_poly.entity_id
_entity_poly.type
_entity_poly.pdbx_seq_one_letter_code
_entity_poly.pdbx_strand_id
1 'polypeptide(L)'
;MAATLGRDQYVYMAKLAEQAERYEEMVQFMEQLVTGATPAEELTVEERNLLSVAYKNVIGSLRAAWRIVSSIEQKEESRKNDEHVSLVKD
;
A
#
# COMPACT_ATOMS: atom_id res chain seq x y z
N MET A 1 -21.07 14.25 3.96
CA MET A 1 -19.68 14.72 3.76
C MET A 1 -18.87 14.14 4.89
N ALA A 2 -17.89 13.28 4.60
CA ALA A 2 -16.94 12.86 5.63
C ALA A 2 -16.23 14.12 6.14
N ALA A 3 -16.20 14.31 7.45
CA ALA A 3 -15.48 15.43 8.04
C ALA A 3 -14.01 15.34 7.60
N THR A 4 -13.51 16.36 6.92
CA THR A 4 -12.08 16.47 6.61
C THR A 4 -11.34 16.59 7.94
N LEU A 5 -10.53 15.58 8.25
CA LEU A 5 -9.73 15.56 9.48
C LEU A 5 -8.66 16.66 9.42
N GLY A 6 -8.21 17.12 10.59
CA GLY A 6 -7.03 17.97 10.70
C GLY A 6 -5.74 17.18 10.46
N ARG A 7 -4.64 17.88 10.19
CA ARG A 7 -3.31 17.29 9.93
C ARG A 7 -2.88 16.31 11.04
N ASP A 8 -2.96 16.74 12.29
CA ASP A 8 -2.61 15.91 13.45
C ASP A 8 -3.50 14.67 13.59
N GLN A 9 -4.77 14.79 13.20
CA GLN A 9 -5.71 13.67 13.23
C GLN A 9 -5.37 12.65 12.14
N TYR A 10 -4.99 13.09 10.94
CA TYR A 10 -4.49 12.18 9.90
C TYR A 10 -3.22 11.46 10.34
N VAL A 11 -2.26 12.16 10.96
CA VAL A 11 -1.05 11.53 11.52
C VAL A 11 -1.41 10.49 12.58
N TYR A 12 -2.33 10.81 13.48
CA TYR A 12 -2.81 9.86 14.49
C TYR A 12 -3.47 8.62 13.87
N MET A 13 -4.36 8.82 12.89
CA MET A 13 -5.02 7.72 12.19
C MET A 13 -4.02 6.85 11.40
N ALA A 14 -3.02 7.46 10.76
CA ALA A 14 -1.95 6.74 10.08
C ALA A 14 -1.13 5.87 11.04
N LYS A 15 -0.78 6.39 12.24
CA LYS A 15 -0.11 5.60 13.28
C LYS A 15 -0.99 4.47 13.80
N LEU A 16 -2.29 4.71 13.97
CA LEU A 16 -3.22 3.65 14.40
C LEU A 16 -3.32 2.54 13.34
N ALA A 17 -3.38 2.92 12.06
CA ALA A 17 -3.38 1.98 10.94
C ALA A 17 -2.06 1.19 10.85
N GLU A 18 -0.92 1.84 11.10
CA GLU A 18 0.39 1.18 11.20
C GLU A 18 0.40 0.10 12.29
N GLN A 19 -0.05 0.43 13.51
CA GLN A 19 -0.11 -0.53 14.63
C GLN A 19 -1.08 -1.69 14.38
N ALA A 20 -2.09 -1.47 13.52
CA ALA A 20 -3.04 -2.50 13.11
C ALA A 20 -2.60 -3.26 11.84
N GLU A 21 -1.43 -2.95 11.28
CA GLU A 21 -0.93 -3.48 10.00
C GLU A 21 -1.89 -3.25 8.80
N ARG A 22 -2.77 -2.24 8.90
CA ARG A 22 -3.73 -1.85 7.86
C ARG A 22 -3.12 -0.81 6.92
N TYR A 23 -2.08 -1.21 6.18
CA TYR A 23 -1.26 -0.29 5.39
C TYR A 23 -2.01 0.37 4.22
N GLU A 24 -3.05 -0.26 3.67
CA GLU A 24 -3.89 0.34 2.63
C GLU A 24 -4.66 1.56 3.17
N GLU A 25 -5.19 1.48 4.39
CA GLU A 25 -5.83 2.63 5.05
C GLU A 25 -4.81 3.66 5.50
N MET A 26 -3.64 3.23 5.95
CA MET A 26 -2.54 4.14 6.24
C MET A 26 -2.17 4.99 5.01
N VAL A 27 -2.16 4.40 3.81
CA VAL A 27 -1.95 5.14 2.55
C VAL A 27 -3.06 6.17 2.35
N GLN A 28 -4.33 5.80 2.55
CA GLN A 28 -5.47 6.72 2.39
C GLN A 28 -5.36 7.93 3.32
N PHE A 29 -5.04 7.73 4.60
CA PHE A 29 -4.87 8.83 5.55
C PHE A 29 -3.69 9.74 5.20
N MET A 30 -2.56 9.17 4.76
CA MET A 30 -1.40 9.94 4.36
C MET A 30 -1.62 10.70 3.04
N GLU A 31 -2.37 10.14 2.08
CA GLU A 31 -2.76 10.83 0.86
C GLU A 31 -3.71 12.00 1.14
N GLN A 32 -4.68 11.80 2.03
CA GLN A 32 -5.58 12.86 2.49
C GLN A 32 -4.84 13.96 3.26
N LEU A 33 -3.81 13.62 4.03
CA LEU A 33 -2.94 14.60 4.68
C LEU A 33 -2.19 15.45 3.63
N VAL A 34 -1.59 14.82 2.62
CA VAL A 34 -0.82 15.52 1.57
C VAL A 34 -1.71 16.40 0.69
N THR A 35 -2.90 15.92 0.33
CA THR A 35 -3.83 16.64 -0.55
C THR A 35 -4.68 17.68 0.19
N GLY A 36 -5.05 17.40 1.44
CA GLY A 36 -5.87 18.26 2.29
C GLY A 36 -5.09 19.40 2.96
N ALA A 37 -3.77 19.28 3.11
CA ALA A 37 -2.90 20.35 3.59
C ALA A 37 -2.62 21.39 2.47
N THR A 38 -3.66 22.10 2.02
CA THR A 38 -3.49 23.27 1.16
C THR A 38 -3.66 24.57 1.96
N PRO A 39 -2.69 25.51 1.92
CA PRO A 39 -1.53 25.57 1.02
C PRO A 39 -0.21 25.10 1.64
N ALA A 40 0.51 24.26 0.88
CA ALA A 40 1.97 24.19 0.74
C ALA A 40 2.86 24.08 1.99
N GLU A 41 2.37 23.54 3.10
CA GLU A 41 3.27 23.23 4.21
C GLU A 41 3.96 21.89 3.95
N GLU A 42 5.29 21.94 3.83
CA GLU A 42 6.13 20.77 3.61
C GLU A 42 5.81 19.68 4.65
N LEU A 43 5.92 18.43 4.21
CA LEU A 43 5.82 17.30 5.12
C LEU A 43 6.97 17.35 6.12
N THR A 44 6.66 17.21 7.40
CA THR A 44 7.66 17.00 8.45
C THR A 44 8.41 15.68 8.21
N VAL A 45 9.55 15.52 8.89
CA VAL A 45 10.32 14.26 8.84
C VAL A 45 9.45 13.05 9.22
N GLU A 46 8.61 13.22 10.24
CA GLU A 46 7.70 12.18 10.71
C GLU A 46 6.67 11.79 9.64
N GLU A 47 6.01 12.76 9.02
CA GLU A 47 5.00 12.49 7.99
C GLU A 47 5.61 11.86 6.73
N ARG A 48 6.81 12.28 6.33
CA ARG A 48 7.53 11.62 5.23
C ARG A 48 7.87 10.17 5.55
N ASN A 49 8.23 9.88 6.80
CA ASN A 49 8.49 8.51 7.24
C ASN A 49 7.21 7.68 7.21
N LEU A 50 6.09 8.19 7.74
CA LEU A 50 4.80 7.52 7.70
C LEU A 50 4.34 7.26 6.26
N LEU A 51 4.48 8.25 5.37
CA LEU A 51 4.15 8.10 3.95
C LEU A 51 4.99 6.98 3.32
N SER A 52 6.30 6.95 3.61
CA SER A 52 7.21 5.92 3.10
C SER A 52 6.86 4.53 3.63
N VAL A 53 6.57 4.41 4.93
CA VAL A 53 6.19 3.15 5.58
C VAL A 53 4.89 2.61 4.97
N ALA A 54 3.88 3.46 4.78
CA ALA A 54 2.59 3.06 4.22
C ALA A 54 2.76 2.44 2.82
N TYR A 55 3.35 3.18 1.88
CA TYR A 55 3.52 2.69 0.50
C TYR A 55 4.50 1.53 0.40
N LYS A 56 5.60 1.52 1.16
CA LYS A 56 6.57 0.41 1.16
C LYS A 56 5.90 -0.91 1.53
N ASN A 57 5.03 -0.91 2.54
CA ASN A 57 4.38 -2.12 3.01
C ASN A 57 3.34 -2.63 2.00
N VAL A 58 2.50 -1.75 1.45
CA VAL A 58 1.52 -2.11 0.40
C VAL A 58 2.23 -2.68 -0.83
N ILE A 59 3.26 -1.98 -1.35
CA ILE A 59 4.00 -2.46 -2.53
C ILE A 59 4.78 -3.73 -2.19
N GLY A 60 5.29 -3.85 -0.97
CA GLY A 60 6.01 -5.02 -0.48
C GLY A 60 5.15 -6.29 -0.52
N SER A 61 3.91 -6.22 -0.03
CA SER A 61 2.97 -7.34 -0.07
C SER A 61 2.58 -7.71 -1.51
N LEU A 62 2.28 -6.71 -2.36
CA LEU A 62 1.97 -6.92 -3.78
C LEU A 62 3.14 -7.57 -4.54
N ARG A 63 4.38 -7.13 -4.29
CA ARG A 63 5.58 -7.76 -4.89
C ARG A 63 5.81 -9.19 -4.39
N ALA A 64 5.45 -9.48 -3.14
CA ALA A 64 5.52 -10.84 -2.61
C ALA A 64 4.49 -11.74 -3.29
N ALA A 65 3.25 -11.27 -3.42
CA ALA A 65 2.19 -11.96 -4.15
C ALA A 65 2.59 -12.22 -5.61
N TRP A 66 3.09 -11.18 -6.30
CA TRP A 66 3.57 -11.31 -7.68
C TRP A 66 4.65 -12.38 -7.84
N ARG A 67 5.66 -12.41 -6.95
CA ARG A 67 6.71 -13.45 -6.98
C ARG A 67 6.15 -14.86 -6.80
N ILE A 68 5.12 -15.03 -5.96
CA ILE A 68 4.47 -16.32 -5.74
C ILE A 68 3.75 -16.74 -7.02
N VAL A 69 2.96 -15.85 -7.62
CA VAL A 69 2.22 -16.10 -8.86
C VAL A 69 3.19 -16.48 -9.98
N SER A 70 4.25 -15.70 -10.22
CA SER A 70 5.26 -16.02 -11.23
C SER A 70 5.99 -17.35 -10.96
N SER A 71 6.21 -17.70 -9.69
CA SER A 71 6.80 -19.01 -9.35
C SER A 71 5.86 -20.17 -9.65
N ILE A 72 4.55 -19.99 -9.47
CA ILE A 72 3.53 -21.00 -9.82
C ILE A 72 3.44 -21.14 -11.33
N GLU A 73 3.39 -20.03 -12.06
CA GLU A 73 3.37 -19.99 -13.53
C GLU A 73 4.54 -20.82 -14.11
N GLN A 74 5.77 -20.56 -13.67
CA GLN A 74 6.96 -21.28 -14.11
C GLN A 74 6.89 -22.79 -13.79
N LYS A 75 6.31 -23.17 -12.65
CA LYS A 75 6.14 -24.58 -12.28
C LYS A 75 5.13 -25.27 -13.17
N GLU A 76 4.00 -24.65 -13.48
CA GLU A 76 2.99 -25.23 -14.37
C GLU A 76 3.48 -25.31 -15.83
N GLU A 77 4.25 -24.31 -16.28
CA GLU A 77 4.92 -24.34 -17.60
C GLU A 77 5.91 -25.50 -17.70
N SER A 78 6.70 -25.76 -16.64
CA SER A 78 7.64 -26.89 -16.60
C SER A 78 6.94 -28.26 -16.68
N ARG A 79 5.67 -28.33 -16.24
CA ARG A 79 4.83 -29.54 -16.28
C ARG A 79 4.05 -29.69 -17.58
N LYS A 80 4.16 -28.74 -18.52
CA LYS A 80 3.37 -28.65 -19.76
C LYS A 80 1.86 -28.66 -19.49
N ASN A 81 1.44 -27.98 -18.42
CA ASN A 81 0.03 -27.85 -18.06
C ASN A 81 -0.55 -26.56 -18.67
N ASP A 82 -0.73 -26.58 -19.98
CA ASP A 82 -1.08 -25.39 -20.77
C ASP A 82 -2.41 -24.74 -20.33
N GLU A 83 -3.37 -25.54 -19.86
CA GLU A 83 -4.65 -25.04 -19.32
C GLU A 83 -4.43 -24.18 -18.07
N HIS A 84 -3.67 -24.67 -17.09
CA HIS A 84 -3.40 -23.91 -15.86
C HIS A 84 -2.47 -22.72 -16.10
N VAL A 85 -1.51 -22.81 -17.02
CA VAL A 85 -0.66 -21.67 -17.39
C VAL A 85 -1.48 -20.52 -17.96
N SER A 86 -2.49 -20.81 -18.79
CA SER A 86 -3.37 -19.78 -19.34
C SER A 86 -4.15 -19.03 -18.24
N LEU A 87 -4.65 -19.75 -17.24
CA LEU A 87 -5.40 -19.16 -16.11
C LEU A 87 -4.55 -18.30 -15.16
N VAL A 88 -3.24 -18.57 -15.07
CA VAL A 88 -2.32 -17.85 -14.16
C VAL A 88 -1.76 -16.57 -14.81
N LYS A 89 -1.78 -16.48 -16.14
CA LYS A 89 -1.30 -15.31 -16.90
C LYS A 89 -2.32 -14.17 -16.99
N ASP A 90 -3.61 -14.49 -16.83
CA ASP A 90 -4.73 -13.52 -16.83
C ASP A 90 -4.88 -12.82 -15.46
#